data_AF-A0A183JE40-F1
#
_entry.id   AF-A0A183JE40-F1
#
_cell.length_a   1.000
_cell.length_b   1.000
_cell.length_c   1.000
_cell.angle_alpha   90.00
_cell.angle_beta   90.00
_cell.angle_gamma   90.00
#
_symmetry.space_group_name_H-M   'P 1'
#
loop_
_entity.id
_entity.type
_entity.pdbx_description
1 polymer ?
#
loop_
_entity_poly.entity_id
_entity_poly.type
_entity_poly.pdbx_seq_one_letter_code
_entity_poly.pdbx_strand_id
1 'polypeptide(L)'
;MNDKPYFNEPGFTTERSPGDAQQYNAIITHETIRCAVCDVLERRTAFPSDLYAVVESSFEDYYEYYISVCERNMHLSGQPMVDPFEDGRGIFDYASLLKRLKALNSQLKQRYSGTDNVNAMGMSEENK
;
A
#
# COMPACT_ATOMS: atom_id res chain seq x y z
N MET A 1 -9.56 -8.47 8.74
CA MET A 1 -8.98 -9.15 7.55
C MET A 1 -8.39 -10.48 8.01
N ASN A 2 -8.54 -11.54 7.23
CA ASN A 2 -7.96 -12.86 7.53
C ASN A 2 -7.13 -13.35 6.34
N ASP A 3 -6.38 -14.44 6.52
CA ASP A 3 -5.42 -14.93 5.52
C ASP A 3 -6.06 -15.50 4.26
N LYS A 4 -7.36 -15.78 4.28
CA LYS A 4 -8.10 -16.38 3.17
C LYS A 4 -9.51 -15.79 3.08
N PRO A 5 -9.65 -14.52 2.65
CA PRO A 5 -10.92 -13.81 2.62
C PRO A 5 -11.90 -14.38 1.60
N TYR A 6 -11.44 -15.19 0.66
CA TYR A 6 -12.27 -15.97 -0.26
C TYR A 6 -13.36 -16.77 0.49
N PHE A 7 -13.01 -17.40 1.63
CA PHE A 7 -13.95 -18.24 2.39
C PHE A 7 -14.93 -17.44 3.26
N ASN A 8 -14.86 -16.11 3.24
CA ASN A 8 -15.84 -15.27 3.91
C ASN A 8 -17.14 -15.15 3.10
N GLU A 9 -17.10 -15.46 1.79
CA GLU A 9 -18.27 -15.34 0.92
C GLU A 9 -19.26 -16.49 1.16
N PRO A 10 -20.55 -16.21 1.40
CA PRO A 10 -21.58 -17.24 1.51
C PRO A 10 -21.58 -18.21 0.33
N GLY A 11 -21.43 -19.51 0.62
CA GLY A 11 -21.39 -20.56 -0.40
C GLY A 11 -19.99 -20.87 -0.95
N PHE A 12 -18.93 -20.28 -0.41
CA PHE A 12 -17.54 -20.50 -0.82
C PHE A 12 -16.68 -21.09 0.30
N THR A 13 -17.24 -21.98 1.11
CA THR A 13 -16.50 -22.72 2.16
C THR A 13 -15.43 -23.66 1.60
N THR A 14 -15.49 -23.95 0.31
CA THR A 14 -14.50 -24.68 -0.47
C THR A 14 -14.20 -23.93 -1.77
N GLU A 15 -13.00 -24.11 -2.33
CA GLU A 15 -12.67 -23.56 -3.64
C GLU A 15 -13.56 -24.19 -4.73
N ARG A 16 -14.04 -23.40 -5.69
CA ARG A 16 -14.79 -23.92 -6.84
C ARG A 16 -13.84 -24.54 -7.86
N SER A 17 -12.75 -23.85 -8.10
CA SER A 17 -11.60 -24.32 -8.87
C SER A 17 -10.35 -24.27 -8.00
N PRO A 18 -9.44 -25.26 -8.12
CA PRO A 18 -8.19 -25.23 -7.37
C PRO A 18 -7.41 -23.94 -7.61
N GLY A 19 -7.07 -23.22 -6.54
CA GLY A 19 -6.31 -21.97 -6.60
C GLY A 19 -7.15 -20.70 -6.55
N ASP A 20 -8.49 -20.79 -6.54
CA ASP A 20 -9.36 -19.61 -6.45
C ASP A 20 -9.05 -18.73 -5.24
N ALA A 21 -8.80 -19.32 -4.06
CA ALA A 21 -8.50 -18.53 -2.86
C ALA A 21 -7.13 -17.86 -2.95
N GLN A 22 -6.14 -18.51 -3.58
CA GLN A 22 -4.83 -17.93 -3.80
C GLN A 22 -4.91 -16.75 -4.79
N GLN A 23 -5.67 -16.92 -5.88
CA GLN A 23 -5.88 -15.90 -6.89
C GLN A 23 -6.61 -14.68 -6.31
N TYR A 24 -7.66 -14.91 -5.52
CA TYR A 24 -8.35 -13.85 -4.81
C TYR A 24 -7.42 -13.14 -3.82
N ASN A 25 -6.59 -13.88 -3.08
CA ASN A 25 -5.58 -13.30 -2.19
C ASN A 25 -4.60 -12.38 -2.93
N ALA A 26 -4.15 -12.76 -4.12
CA ALA A 26 -3.26 -11.93 -4.93
C ALA A 26 -3.95 -10.61 -5.31
N ILE A 27 -5.22 -10.67 -5.74
CA ILE A 27 -6.04 -9.49 -6.06
C ILE A 27 -6.18 -8.57 -4.84
N ILE A 28 -6.62 -9.12 -3.70
CA ILE A 28 -6.80 -8.33 -2.47
C ILE A 28 -5.48 -7.73 -2.01
N THR A 29 -4.38 -8.46 -2.10
CA THR A 29 -3.04 -7.96 -1.75
C THR A 29 -2.65 -6.78 -2.64
N HIS A 30 -2.81 -6.91 -3.96
CA HIS A 30 -2.53 -5.82 -4.89
C HIS A 30 -3.38 -4.58 -4.60
N GLU A 31 -4.70 -4.76 -4.50
CA GLU A 31 -5.63 -3.65 -4.30
C GLU A 31 -5.49 -2.99 -2.93
N THR A 32 -5.05 -3.73 -1.91
CA THR A 32 -4.70 -3.17 -0.60
C THR A 32 -3.51 -2.22 -0.72
N ILE A 33 -2.42 -2.63 -1.40
CA ILE A 33 -1.26 -1.74 -1.60
C ILE A 33 -1.67 -0.54 -2.47
N ARG A 34 -2.45 -0.75 -3.53
CA ARG A 34 -2.87 0.32 -4.43
C ARG A 34 -3.75 1.35 -3.72
N CYS A 35 -4.85 0.92 -3.12
CA CYS A 35 -5.88 1.81 -2.57
C CYS A 35 -5.57 2.23 -1.14
N ALA A 36 -5.31 1.26 -0.26
CA ALA A 36 -5.25 1.50 1.18
C ALA A 36 -3.88 2.04 1.62
N VAL A 37 -2.83 1.87 0.79
CA VAL A 37 -1.50 2.42 1.06
C VAL A 37 -1.22 3.58 0.12
N CYS A 38 -1.03 3.33 -1.17
CA CYS A 38 -0.57 4.37 -2.10
C CYS A 38 -1.62 5.47 -2.31
N ASP A 39 -2.88 5.15 -2.59
CA ASP A 39 -3.90 6.19 -2.84
C ASP A 39 -4.17 7.04 -1.59
N VAL A 40 -4.08 6.47 -0.38
CA VAL A 40 -4.19 7.20 0.89
C VAL A 40 -3.01 8.16 1.07
N LEU A 41 -1.77 7.67 0.98
CA LEU A 41 -0.56 8.46 1.18
C LEU A 41 -0.31 9.49 0.06
N GLU A 42 -0.89 9.29 -1.11
CA GLU A 42 -0.86 10.25 -2.21
C GLU A 42 -2.05 11.23 -2.16
N ARG A 43 -2.89 11.17 -1.11
CA ARG A 43 -4.08 12.01 -0.94
C ARG A 43 -5.05 11.95 -2.13
N ARG A 44 -5.13 10.79 -2.81
CA ARG A 44 -6.06 10.55 -3.92
C ARG A 44 -7.47 10.19 -3.45
N THR A 45 -7.61 9.88 -2.16
CA THR A 45 -8.90 9.59 -1.51
C THR A 45 -9.10 10.52 -0.33
N ALA A 46 -10.36 10.78 0.02
CA ALA A 46 -10.68 11.53 1.24
C ALA A 46 -10.25 10.70 2.46
N PHE A 47 -9.35 11.25 3.27
CA PHE A 47 -8.85 10.61 4.48
C PHE A 47 -8.74 11.63 5.63
N PRO A 48 -9.19 11.30 6.86
CA PRO A 48 -9.12 12.21 7.99
C PRO A 48 -7.69 12.69 8.27
N SER A 49 -7.48 14.01 8.27
CA SER A 49 -6.15 14.61 8.50
C SER A 49 -5.54 14.20 9.85
N ASP A 50 -6.37 14.07 10.88
CA ASP A 50 -5.93 13.75 12.25
C ASP A 50 -5.31 12.34 12.35
N LEU A 51 -5.71 11.42 11.47
CA LEU A 51 -5.18 10.07 11.43
C LEU A 51 -3.99 9.94 10.47
N TYR A 52 -3.70 10.98 9.68
CA TYR A 52 -2.72 10.86 8.61
C TYR A 52 -1.29 10.68 9.12
N ALA A 53 -0.93 11.35 10.22
CA ALA A 53 0.39 11.17 10.84
C ALA A 53 0.61 9.72 11.30
N VAL A 54 -0.46 9.05 11.76
CA VAL A 54 -0.42 7.62 12.13
C VAL A 54 -0.20 6.74 10.91
N VAL A 55 -0.82 7.09 9.78
CA VAL A 55 -0.63 6.38 8.50
C VAL A 55 0.80 6.55 7.99
N GLU A 56 1.37 7.74 8.05
CA GLU A 56 2.77 8.00 7.65
C GLU A 56 3.75 7.19 8.50
N SER A 57 3.60 7.22 9.82
CA SER A 57 4.43 6.43 10.75
C SER A 57 4.30 4.93 10.47
N SER A 58 3.06 4.42 10.30
CA SER A 58 2.85 2.99 10.03
C SER A 58 3.43 2.59 8.68
N PHE A 59 3.36 3.47 7.68
CA PHE A 59 3.94 3.19 6.37
C PHE A 59 5.45 2.96 6.44
N GLU A 60 6.17 3.74 7.25
CA GLU A 60 7.61 3.56 7.44
C GLU A 60 7.94 2.21 8.04
N ASP A 61 7.19 1.78 9.07
CA ASP A 61 7.38 0.48 9.73
C ASP A 61 7.14 -0.70 8.76
N TYR A 62 6.18 -0.56 7.84
CA TYR A 62 5.82 -1.61 6.88
C TYR A 62 6.45 -1.41 5.48
N TYR A 63 7.28 -0.39 5.28
CA TYR A 63 7.80 -0.02 3.96
C TYR A 63 8.51 -1.19 3.27
N GLU A 64 9.47 -1.82 3.95
CA GLU A 64 10.24 -2.96 3.41
C GLU A 64 9.33 -4.16 3.11
N TYR A 65 8.29 -4.37 3.92
CA TYR A 65 7.30 -5.40 3.64
C TYR A 65 6.56 -5.12 2.33
N TYR A 66 6.07 -3.89 2.10
CA TYR A 66 5.39 -3.54 0.85
C TYR A 66 6.28 -3.68 -0.39
N ILE A 67 7.56 -3.28 -0.28
CA ILE A 67 8.55 -3.48 -1.34
C ILE A 67 8.70 -4.98 -1.64
N SER A 68 8.91 -5.80 -0.62
CA SER A 68 9.08 -7.25 -0.77
C SER A 68 7.86 -7.93 -1.40
N VAL A 69 6.64 -7.45 -1.11
CA VAL A 69 5.40 -7.97 -1.73
C VAL A 69 5.37 -7.62 -3.21
N CYS A 70 5.70 -6.38 -3.58
CA CYS A 70 5.72 -5.97 -4.98
C CYS A 70 6.78 -6.73 -5.79
N GLU A 71 7.98 -6.91 -5.23
CA GLU A 71 9.08 -7.61 -5.90
C GLU A 71 8.77 -9.11 -6.10
N ARG A 72 8.25 -9.79 -5.08
CA ARG A 72 7.86 -11.21 -5.19
C ARG A 72 6.76 -11.45 -6.21
N ASN A 73 5.84 -10.49 -6.37
CA ASN A 73 4.71 -10.59 -7.29
C ASN A 73 4.96 -9.89 -8.63
N MET A 74 6.18 -9.45 -8.92
CA MET A 74 6.51 -8.73 -10.16
C MET A 74 6.15 -9.53 -11.44
N HIS A 75 6.24 -10.85 -11.37
CA HIS A 75 5.88 -11.76 -12.47
C HIS A 75 4.40 -11.70 -12.87
N LEU A 76 3.51 -11.21 -11.99
CA LEU A 76 2.09 -11.00 -12.29
C LEU A 76 1.83 -9.67 -13.00
N SER A 77 2.78 -8.72 -13.01
CA SER A 77 2.56 -7.39 -13.58
C SER A 77 2.20 -7.47 -15.07
N GLY A 78 1.12 -6.78 -15.45
CA GLY A 78 0.54 -6.82 -16.79
C GLY A 78 -0.48 -7.94 -17.02
N GLN A 79 -0.62 -8.89 -16.09
CA GLN A 79 -1.62 -9.96 -16.18
C GLN A 79 -3.00 -9.48 -15.69
N PRO A 80 -4.11 -9.99 -16.26
CA PRO A 80 -5.44 -9.65 -15.80
C PRO A 80 -5.73 -10.21 -14.40
N MET A 81 -6.46 -9.44 -13.60
CA MET A 81 -7.04 -9.90 -12.35
C MET A 81 -8.33 -10.65 -12.66
N VAL A 82 -8.26 -11.98 -12.63
CA VAL A 82 -9.43 -12.85 -12.78
C VAL A 82 -10.04 -13.03 -11.39
N ASP A 83 -11.17 -12.39 -11.12
CA ASP A 83 -11.86 -12.53 -9.84
C ASP A 83 -12.73 -13.81 -9.85
N PRO A 84 -12.62 -14.70 -8.86
CA PRO A 84 -13.48 -15.89 -8.79
C PRO A 84 -14.96 -15.60 -8.49
N PHE A 85 -15.32 -14.37 -8.10
CA PHE A 85 -16.69 -13.96 -7.76
C PHE A 85 -17.40 -13.12 -8.82
N GLU A 86 -16.65 -12.28 -9.55
CA GLU A 86 -17.19 -11.25 -10.45
C GLU A 86 -16.39 -11.16 -11.76
N ASP A 87 -16.89 -10.39 -12.72
CA ASP A 87 -16.17 -10.11 -13.96
C ASP A 87 -15.06 -9.07 -13.73
N GLY A 88 -13.80 -9.51 -13.79
CA GLY A 88 -12.56 -8.73 -14.05
C GLY A 88 -12.33 -7.42 -13.26
N ARG A 89 -11.26 -7.37 -12.43
CA ARG A 89 -10.88 -6.15 -11.67
C ARG A 89 -9.85 -5.22 -12.32
N GLY A 90 -9.42 -5.53 -13.54
CA GLY A 90 -8.34 -4.83 -14.24
C GLY A 90 -7.09 -5.69 -14.36
N ILE A 91 -5.90 -5.09 -14.26
CA ILE A 91 -4.60 -5.77 -14.37
C ILE A 91 -3.76 -5.57 -13.11
N PHE A 92 -2.92 -6.56 -12.79
CA PHE A 92 -1.86 -6.37 -11.81
C PHE A 92 -0.83 -5.36 -12.35
N ASP A 93 -0.46 -4.36 -11.56
CA ASP A 93 0.55 -3.36 -11.92
C ASP A 93 1.55 -3.13 -10.77
N TYR A 94 2.17 -4.23 -10.33
CA TYR A 94 3.21 -4.19 -9.29
C TYR A 94 4.43 -3.34 -9.68
N ALA A 95 4.71 -3.21 -10.98
CA ALA A 95 5.78 -2.34 -11.47
C ALA A 95 5.51 -0.86 -11.13
N SER A 96 4.29 -0.37 -11.36
CA SER A 96 3.92 1.00 -10.99
C SER A 96 3.78 1.16 -9.48
N LEU A 97 3.21 0.18 -8.77
CA LEU A 97 3.12 0.23 -7.30
C LEU A 97 4.50 0.34 -6.64
N LEU A 98 5.49 -0.42 -7.10
CA LEU A 98 6.86 -0.35 -6.60
C LEU A 98 7.47 1.05 -6.78
N LYS A 99 7.23 1.70 -7.93
CA LYS A 99 7.69 3.07 -8.19
C LYS A 99 7.03 4.07 -7.24
N ARG A 100 5.71 3.93 -7.03
CA ARG A 100 4.93 4.79 -6.13
C ARG A 100 5.40 4.68 -4.69
N LEU A 101 5.60 3.46 -4.17
CA LEU A 101 6.12 3.21 -2.83
C LEU A 101 7.49 3.86 -2.61
N LYS A 102 8.42 3.71 -3.56
CA LYS A 102 9.76 4.31 -3.50
C LYS A 102 9.72 5.84 -3.51
N ALA A 103 8.83 6.42 -4.32
CA ALA A 103 8.61 7.86 -4.36
C ALA A 103 8.04 8.39 -3.03
N LEU A 104 7.02 7.73 -2.48
CA LEU A 104 6.42 8.08 -1.18
C LEU A 104 7.44 8.05 -0.05
N ASN A 105 8.24 7.00 0.07
CA ASN A 105 9.28 6.89 1.10
C ASN A 105 10.34 8.00 0.97
N SER A 106 10.72 8.32 -0.26
CA SER A 106 11.68 9.40 -0.53
C SER A 106 11.11 10.77 -0.13
N GLN A 107 9.84 11.04 -0.43
CA GLN A 107 9.14 12.27 -0.03
C GLN A 107 8.97 12.40 1.48
N LEU A 108 8.66 11.30 2.18
CA LEU A 108 8.56 11.27 3.65
C LEU A 108 9.91 11.57 4.30
N LYS A 109 10.98 10.88 3.90
CA LYS A 109 12.33 11.12 4.42
C LYS A 109 12.82 12.55 4.19
N GLN A 110 12.52 13.13 3.03
CA GLN A 110 12.85 14.54 2.75
C GLN A 110 12.13 15.49 3.72
N ARG A 111 10.85 15.25 4.02
CA ARG A 111 10.08 16.08 4.97
C ARG A 111 10.67 16.04 6.37
N TYR A 112 11.09 14.89 6.89
CA TYR A 112 11.73 14.84 8.20
C TYR A 112 13.09 15.55 8.22
N SER A 113 13.93 15.32 7.21
CA SER A 113 15.25 15.99 7.10
C SER A 113 15.16 17.51 6.94
N GLY A 114 14.06 18.01 6.33
CA GLY A 114 13.78 19.43 6.24
C GLY A 114 13.34 20.03 7.59
N THR A 115 12.56 19.27 8.38
CA THR A 115 12.01 19.73 9.66
C THR A 115 13.10 19.87 10.74
N ASP A 116 14.11 19.00 10.72
CA ASP A 116 15.26 19.10 11.63
C ASP A 116 16.10 20.37 11.41
N ASN A 117 16.20 20.87 10.17
CA ASN A 117 16.94 22.10 9.86
C ASN A 117 16.20 23.38 10.27
N VAL A 118 14.86 23.40 10.24
CA VAL A 118 14.09 24.59 10.66
C VAL A 118 14.14 24.76 12.18
N ASN A 119 14.12 23.66 12.95
CA ASN A 119 14.25 23.72 14.41
C ASN A 119 15.66 24.13 14.87
N ALA A 120 16.71 23.82 14.11
CA ALA A 120 18.07 24.24 14.43
C ALA A 120 18.32 25.75 14.24
N MET A 121 17.62 26.40 13.29
CA MET A 121 17.74 27.84 13.03
C MET A 121 16.90 28.72 13.99
N GLY A 122 15.92 28.15 14.69
CA GLY A 122 15.05 28.87 15.63
C GLY A 122 15.62 29.06 17.04
N MET A 123 16.78 28.47 17.37
CA MET A 123 17.38 28.55 18.71
C MET A 123 18.56 29.56 18.82
N SER A 124 18.82 30.38 17.79
CA SER A 124 19.97 31.29 17.77
C SER A 124 19.69 32.79 17.98
N GLU A 125 18.45 33.21 18.27
CA GLU A 125 18.09 34.66 18.34
C GLU A 125 17.59 35.18 19.71
N GLU A 126 17.86 34.52 20.83
CA GLU A 126 17.63 35.12 22.17
C GLU A 126 18.91 35.11 23.02
N ASN A 127 19.79 36.09 22.78
CA ASN A 127 20.66 36.66 23.80
C ASN A 127 21.35 37.93 23.25
N LYS A 128 20.69 39.07 23.42
CA LYS A 128 21.31 40.40 23.42
C LYS A 128 20.64 41.30 24.43
#